data_AF-W0A9F2-F1
#
_entry.id   AF-W0A9F2-F1
#
_cell.length_a   1.000
_cell.length_b   1.000
_cell.length_c   1.000
_cell.angle_alpha   90.00
_cell.angle_beta   90.00
_cell.angle_gamma   90.00
#
_symmetry.space_group_name_H-M   'P 1'
#
loop_
_entity.id
_entity.type
_entity.pdbx_description
1 polymer ?
#
loop_
_entity_poly.entity_id
_entity_poly.type
_entity_poly.pdbx_seq_one_letter_code
_entity_poly.pdbx_strand_id
1 'polypeptide(L)' 'MRAAKRFTGFLLLQNMLLQDFVREGLARQSLGREEADRLTRLEVLNAAELARWERDLSVPSGPSGAWHMHDD' A
#
# COMPACT_ATOMS: atom_id res chain seq x y z
N MET A 1 9.59 -12.26 -4.16
CA MET A 1 8.10 -12.29 -4.27
C MET A 1 7.35 -12.55 -2.96
N ARG A 2 7.70 -13.52 -2.11
CA ARG A 2 6.91 -13.84 -0.89
C ARG A 2 6.87 -12.72 0.17
N ALA A 3 7.99 -12.04 0.40
CA ALA A 3 8.07 -10.91 1.34
C ALA A 3 7.27 -9.69 0.85
N ALA A 4 7.39 -9.35 -0.44
CA ALA A 4 6.63 -8.27 -1.08
C ALA A 4 5.12 -8.44 -0.93
N LYS A 5 4.59 -9.65 -1.21
CA LYS A 5 3.16 -9.96 -1.02
C LYS A 5 2.73 -9.87 0.45
N ARG A 6 3.58 -10.29 1.39
CA ARG A 6 3.29 -10.18 2.84
C ARG A 6 3.29 -8.73 3.31
N PHE A 7 4.22 -7.92 2.81
CA PHE A 7 4.33 -6.51 3.13
C PHE A 7 3.15 -5.69 2.60
N THR A 8 2.85 -5.82 1.31
CA THR A 8 1.68 -5.16 0.68
C THR A 8 0.36 -5.62 1.32
N GLY A 9 0.21 -6.91 1.60
CA GLY A 9 -0.95 -7.43 2.31
C GLY A 9 -1.10 -6.90 3.75
N PHE A 10 0.01 -6.76 4.50
CA PHE A 10 -0.03 -6.14 5.83
C PHE A 10 -0.49 -4.69 5.77
N LEU A 11 0.03 -3.91 4.82
CA LEU A 11 -0.34 -2.51 4.64
C LEU A 11 -1.79 -2.33 4.18
N LEU A 12 -2.30 -3.23 3.33
CA LEU A 12 -3.70 -3.25 2.95
C LEU A 12 -4.60 -3.46 4.17
N LEU A 13 -4.26 -4.42 5.03
CA LEU A 13 -4.98 -4.67 6.28
C LEU A 13 -4.98 -3.43 7.19
N GLN A 14 -3.85 -2.75 7.34
CA GLN A 14 -3.78 -1.52 8.12
C GLN A 14 -4.68 -0.42 7.54
N ASN A 15 -4.75 -0.30 6.21
CA ASN A 15 -5.61 0.69 5.57
C ASN A 15 -7.10 0.36 5.74
N MET A 16 -7.48 -0.91 5.71
CA MET A 16 -8.86 -1.34 6.00
C MET A 16 -9.25 -1.06 7.46
N LEU A 17 -8.33 -1.30 8.41
CA LEU A 17 -8.58 -0.97 9.82
C LEU A 17 -8.76 0.54 10.05
N LEU A 18 -8.02 1.37 9.32
CA LEU A 18 -8.19 2.81 9.35
C LEU A 18 -9.58 3.21 8.82
N GLN A 19 -10.01 2.64 7.69
CA GLN A 19 -11.35 2.86 7.14
C GLN A 19 -12.46 2.50 8.12
N ASP A 20 -12.33 1.34 8.79
CA ASP A 20 -13.29 0.92 9.80
C ASP A 20 -13.30 1.86 11.01
N PHE A 21 -12.13 2.29 11.46
CA PHE A 21 -11.99 3.25 12.55
C PHE A 21 -12.68 4.59 12.22
N VAL A 22 -12.46 5.15 11.03
CA VAL A 22 -13.09 6.41 10.61
C VAL A 22 -14.60 6.26 10.51
N ARG A 23 -15.07 5.17 9.90
CA ARG A 23 -16.50 4.86 9.77
C ARG A 23 -17.18 4.74 11.12
N GLU A 24 -16.61 3.96 12.05
CA GLU A 24 -17.16 3.80 13.39
C GLU A 24 -17.10 5.10 14.19
N GLY A 25 -16.01 5.86 14.09
CA GLY A 25 -15.87 7.11 14.82
C GLY A 25 -16.84 8.19 14.36
N LEU A 26 -17.15 8.25 13.05
CA LEU A 26 -18.21 9.10 12.51
C LEU A 26 -19.59 8.64 12.99
N ALA A 27 -19.88 7.34 12.92
CA ALA A 27 -21.16 6.79 13.35
C ALA A 27 -21.45 7.02 14.84
N ARG A 28 -20.40 6.95 15.67
CA ARG A 28 -20.47 7.19 17.11
C ARG A 28 -20.31 8.66 17.51
N GLN A 29 -20.11 9.56 16.54
CA GLN A 29 -19.81 10.98 16.78
C GLN A 29 -18.61 11.19 17.71
N SER A 30 -17.67 10.23 17.75
CA SER A 30 -16.44 10.30 18.54
C SER A 30 -15.28 10.93 17.77
N LEU A 31 -15.41 11.06 16.44
CA LEU A 31 -14.48 11.80 15.59
C LEU A 31 -15.09 13.15 15.19
N GLY A 32 -14.30 14.21 15.35
CA GLY A 32 -14.63 15.51 14.79
C GLY A 32 -14.54 15.50 13.27
N ARG A 33 -15.29 16.40 12.61
CA ARG A 33 -15.34 16.49 11.14
C ARG A 33 -13.95 16.68 10.51
N GLU A 34 -13.14 17.59 11.04
CA GLU A 34 -11.80 17.87 10.51
C GLU A 34 -10.86 16.66 10.65
N GLU A 35 -10.98 15.94 11.76
CA GLU A 35 -10.20 14.73 12.01
C GLU A 35 -10.61 13.61 11.05
N ALA A 36 -11.91 13.37 10.89
CA ALA A 36 -12.42 12.41 9.92
C ALA A 36 -12.01 12.75 8.48
N ASP A 37 -12.05 14.03 8.09
CA ASP A 37 -11.60 14.48 6.78
C ASP A 37 -10.09 14.25 6.57
N ARG A 38 -9.28 14.47 7.61
CA ARG A 38 -7.83 14.22 7.57
C ARG A 38 -7.53 12.73 7.42
N LEU A 39 -8.22 11.88 8.18
CA LEU A 39 -8.04 10.42 8.13
C LEU A 39 -8.53 9.83 6.80
N THR A 40 -9.67 10.30 6.29
CA THR A 40 -10.19 9.89 4.97
C THR A 40 -9.19 10.24 3.85
N ARG A 41 -8.55 11.41 3.90
CA ARG A 41 -7.48 11.76 2.95
C ARG A 41 -6.30 10.81 3.05
N LEU A 42 -5.91 10.42 4.27
CA LEU A 42 -4.81 9.48 4.49
C LEU A 42 -5.12 8.09 3.91
N GLU A 43 -6.36 7.60 4.05
CA GLU A 43 -6.79 6.32 3.47
C GLU A 43 -6.63 6.29 1.95
N VAL A 44 -6.99 7.38 1.27
CA VAL A 44 -6.85 7.53 -0.19
C VAL A 44 -5.38 7.53 -0.59
N LEU A 45 -4.53 8.27 0.13
CA LEU A 45 -3.09 8.31 -0.13
C LEU A 45 -2.44 6.93 0.08
N ASN A 46 -2.80 6.24 1.15
CA ASN A 46 -2.32 4.88 1.43
C ASN A 46 -2.72 3.89 0.32
N ALA A 47 -3.94 3.99 -0.21
CA ALA A 47 -4.40 3.15 -1.31
C ALA A 47 -3.58 3.38 -2.59
N ALA A 48 -3.27 4.65 -2.91
CA ALA A 48 -2.42 4.99 -4.05
C ALA A 48 -0.98 4.47 -3.86
N GLU A 49 -0.44 4.56 -2.65
CA GLU A 49 0.90 4.09 -2.30
C GLU A 49 1.01 2.56 -2.40
N LEU A 50 0.01 1.85 -1.87
CA LEU A 50 -0.12 0.40 -1.99
C LEU A 50 -0.12 -0.07 -3.45
N ALA A 51 -0.92 0.57 -4.29
CA ALA A 51 -0.97 0.26 -5.72
C ALA A 51 0.38 0.51 -6.41
N ARG A 52 1.13 1.55 -5.99
CA ARG A 52 2.48 1.80 -6.49
C ARG A 52 3.43 0.68 -6.08
N TRP A 53 3.46 0.31 -4.80
CA TRP A 53 4.33 -0.76 -4.30
C TRP A 53 4.00 -2.13 -4.87
N GLU A 54 2.72 -2.44 -5.11
CA GLU A 54 2.35 -3.68 -5.79
C GLU A 54 2.95 -3.76 -7.20
N ARG A 55 2.93 -2.65 -7.95
CA ARG A 55 3.61 -2.59 -9.26
C ARG A 55 5.12 -2.74 -9.09
N ASP A 56 5.75 -1.91 -8.27
CA ASP A 56 7.21 -1.88 -8.12
C ASP A 56 7.78 -3.23 -7.65
N LEU A 57 7.07 -3.94 -6.77
CA LEU A 57 7.51 -5.20 -6.20
C LEU A 57 7.07 -6.44 -6.99
N SER A 58 6.13 -6.29 -7.93
CA SER A 58 5.70 -7.38 -8.83
C SER A 58 6.54 -7.46 -10.10
N VAL A 59 7.32 -6.42 -10.43
CA VAL A 59 8.34 -6.50 -11.47
C VAL A 59 9.35 -7.58 -11.06
N PRO A 60 9.48 -8.68 -11.83
CA PRO A 60 10.57 -9.60 -11.63
C PRO A 60 11.85 -8.81 -11.84
N SER A 61 12.81 -8.89 -10.92
CA SER A 61 14.18 -8.51 -11.22
C SER A 61 14.54 -9.15 -12.56
N GLY A 62 14.68 -8.33 -13.61
CA GLY A 62 15.05 -8.80 -14.95
C GLY A 62 16.33 -9.64 -14.87
N PRO A 63 16.57 -10.54 -15.84
CA PRO A 63 17.60 -11.55 -15.72
C PRO A 63 18.94 -10.92 -15.39
N SER A 64 19.49 -11.27 -14.23
CA SER A 64 20.90 -11.11 -13.85
C SER A 64 21.77 -12.06 -14.69
N GLY A 65 21.67 -11.96 -16.01
CA GLY A 65 22.21 -12.93 -16.95
C GLY A 65 22.15 -12.45 -18.40
N ALA A 66 22.50 -11.19 -18.66
CA ALA A 66 22.99 -10.82 -19.98
C ALA A 66 24.50 -11.08 -19.99
N TRP A 67 24.84 -12.35 -20.21
CA TRP A 67 26.14 -12.72 -20.74
C TRP A 67 26.31 -12.00 -22.07
N HIS A 68 27.05 -10.90 -22.07
CA HIS A 68 27.86 -10.52 -23.22
C HIS A 68 29.31 -10.75 -22.82
N MET A 69 29.68 -12.04 -22.78
CA MET A 69 31.04 -12.44 -23.15
C MET A 69 31.19 -12.02 -24.61
N HIS A 70 31.88 -10.91 -24.83
CA HIS A 70 32.39 -10.56 -26.14
C HIS A 70 33.67 -11.38 -26.31
N ASP A 71 33.52 -12.62 -26.74
CA ASP A 71 34.61 -13.36 -27.38
C ASP A 71 34.55 -13.01 -28.86
N ASP A 72 35.44 -12.11 -29.28
CA ASP A 72 36.02 -12.00 -30.63
C ASP A 72 37.38 -11.29 -30.52
#